data_AF-A0A5C7PG36-F1
#
_entry.id   AF-A0A5C7PG36-F1
#
_cell.length_a   1.000
_cell.length_b   1.000
_cell.length_c   1.000
_cell.angle_alpha   90.00
_cell.angle_beta   90.00
_cell.angle_gamma   90.00
#
_symmetry.space_group_name_H-M   'P 1'
#
loop_
_entity.id
_entity.type
_entity.pdbx_description
1 polymer ?
#
loop_
_entity_poly.entity_id
_entity_poly.type
_entity_poly.pdbx_seq_one_letter_code
_entity_poly.pdbx_strand_id
1 'polypeptide(L)' 'MGKHLVDIDEAALAAARAELGTITIKDTVNESLRAAASARAVEVRQSLDVLATFDLRDRGDAWR' A
#
# COMPACT_ATOMS: atom_id res chain seq x y z
N MET A 1 15.67 1.79 -14.57
CA MET A 1 14.24 1.41 -14.68
C MET A 1 14.17 0.19 -15.59
N GLY A 2 13.61 -0.93 -15.11
CA GLY A 2 13.37 -2.11 -15.94
C GLY A 2 12.20 -1.87 -16.89
N LYS A 3 12.16 -2.61 -18.01
CA LYS A 3 10.99 -2.66 -18.89
C LYS A 3 10.45 -4.08 -18.84
N HIS A 4 9.16 -4.20 -18.58
CA HIS A 4 8.43 -5.45 -18.59
C HIS A 4 7.26 -5.31 -19.56
N LEU A 5 6.99 -6.37 -20.33
CA LEU A 5 5.79 -6.46 -21.14
C LEU A 5 4.76 -7.24 -20.33
N VAL A 6 3.62 -6.61 -20.07
CA VAL A 6 2.51 -7.17 -19.31
C VAL A 6 1.22 -6.78 -20.00
N ASP A 7 0.26 -7.70 -20.04
CA ASP A 7 -1.09 -7.37 -20.46
C ASP A 7 -1.80 -6.60 -19.34
N ILE A 8 -2.51 -5.54 -19.70
CA ILE A 8 -3.24 -4.69 -18.77
C ILE A 8 -4.70 -4.63 -19.24
N ASP A 9 -5.64 -4.84 -18.32
CA ASP A 9 -7.05 -4.63 -18.61
C ASP A 9 -7.31 -3.14 -18.89
N GLU A 10 -7.83 -2.84 -20.08
CA GLU A 10 -8.02 -1.46 -20.55
C GLU A 10 -9.06 -0.70 -19.71
N ALA A 11 -10.07 -1.40 -19.19
CA ALA A 11 -11.08 -0.78 -18.34
C ALA A 11 -10.50 -0.39 -16.97
N ALA A 12 -9.70 -1.27 -16.37
CA ALA A 12 -8.98 -1.00 -15.13
C ALA A 12 -7.96 0.13 -15.33
N LEU A 13 -7.23 0.15 -16.45
CA LEU A 13 -6.29 1.23 -16.77
C LEU A 13 -7.01 2.58 -16.90
N ALA A 14 -8.15 2.62 -17.58
CA ALA A 14 -8.96 3.83 -17.71
C ALA A 14 -9.49 4.31 -16.35
N ALA A 15 -9.99 3.40 -15.51
CA ALA A 15 -10.46 3.71 -14.16
C ALA A 15 -9.33 4.27 -13.28
N ALA A 16 -8.18 3.58 -13.24
CA ALA A 16 -7.01 4.03 -12.49
C ALA A 16 -6.50 5.38 -12.99
N ARG A 17 -6.54 5.63 -14.30
CA ARG A 17 -6.15 6.92 -14.88
C ARG A 17 -7.08 8.05 -14.45
N ALA A 18 -8.39 7.80 -14.45
CA ALA A 18 -9.40 8.76 -14.00
C ALA A 18 -9.26 9.07 -12.50
N GLU A 19 -9.01 8.05 -11.69
CA GLU A 19 -8.82 8.18 -10.24
C GLU A 19 -7.53 8.92 -9.89
N LEU A 20 -6.42 8.57 -10.53
CA LEU A 20 -5.10 9.13 -10.26
C LEU A 20 -4.82 10.45 -10.99
N GLY A 21 -5.69 10.88 -11.91
CA GLY A 21 -5.53 12.10 -12.70
C GLY A 21 -4.28 12.09 -13.59
N THR A 22 -3.82 10.92 -14.01
CA THR A 22 -2.57 10.75 -14.75
C THR A 22 -2.78 10.87 -16.26
N ILE A 23 -1.73 11.26 -16.99
CA ILE A 23 -1.81 11.51 -18.45
C ILE A 23 -1.24 10.33 -19.24
N THR A 24 -0.19 9.68 -18.74
CA THR A 24 0.48 8.58 -19.45
C THR A 24 0.26 7.25 -18.74
N ILE A 25 0.20 6.16 -19.51
CA ILE A 25 0.09 4.79 -18.98
C ILE A 25 1.24 4.50 -17.99
N LYS A 26 2.45 4.97 -18.31
CA LYS A 26 3.62 4.83 -17.43
C LYS A 26 3.37 5.51 -16.08
N ASP A 27 2.83 6.71 -16.07
CA ASP A 27 2.58 7.44 -14.83
C ASP A 27 1.47 6.78 -14.03
N THR A 28 0.39 6.35 -14.69
CA THR A 28 -0.69 5.59 -14.06
C THR A 28 -0.16 4.32 -13.39
N VAL A 29 0.57 3.48 -14.14
CA VAL A 29 1.09 2.21 -13.62
C VAL A 29 2.09 2.42 -12.49
N ASN A 30 3.03 3.37 -12.63
CA ASN A 30 4.00 3.63 -11.56
C ASN A 30 3.32 4.15 -10.30
N GLU A 31 2.31 5.02 -10.43
CA GLU A 31 1.59 5.55 -9.28
C GLU A 31 0.71 4.50 -8.61
N SER A 32 0.00 3.68 -9.39
CA SER A 32 -0.75 2.53 -8.85
C SER A 32 0.15 1.57 -8.07
N LEU A 33 1.36 1.28 -8.57
CA LEU A 33 2.33 0.43 -7.88
C LEU A 33 2.83 1.05 -6.56
N ARG A 34 3.08 2.36 -6.54
CA ARG A 34 3.45 3.09 -5.31
C ARG A 34 2.31 3.07 -4.29
N ALA A 35 1.08 3.32 -4.74
CA ALA A 35 -0.10 3.29 -3.89
C ALA A 35 -0.31 1.91 -3.27
N ALA A 36 -0.22 0.84 -4.07
CA ALA A 36 -0.33 -0.54 -3.60
C ALA A 36 0.79 -0.91 -2.60
N ALA A 37 2.03 -0.50 -2.87
CA ALA A 37 3.15 -0.70 -1.94
C ALA A 37 2.96 0.07 -0.62
N SER A 38 2.36 1.26 -0.69
CA SER A 38 2.15 2.13 0.48
C SER A 38 0.95 1.69 1.32
N ALA A 39 -0.09 1.11 0.73
CA ALA A 39 -1.27 0.62 1.44
C ALA A 39 -0.88 -0.34 2.57
N ARG A 40 0.03 -1.28 2.29
CA ARG A 40 0.52 -2.23 3.29
C ARG A 40 1.24 -1.53 4.45
N ALA A 41 2.05 -0.51 4.16
CA ALA A 41 2.76 0.24 5.18
C ALA A 41 1.80 1.03 6.09
N VAL A 42 0.72 1.57 5.52
CA VAL A 42 -0.33 2.27 6.27
C VAL A 42 -1.06 1.30 7.20
N GLU A 43 -1.48 0.12 6.72
CA GLU A 43 -2.14 -0.90 7.54
C GLU A 43 -1.26 -1.38 8.71
N VAL A 44 0.02 -1.64 8.43
CA VAL A 44 0.97 -2.07 9.46
C VAL A 44 1.13 -0.98 10.51
N ARG A 45 1.31 0.27 10.10
CA ARG A 45 1.40 1.40 11.04
C ARG A 45 0.15 1.52 11.89
N GLN A 46 -1.05 1.49 11.30
CA GLN A 46 -2.31 1.55 12.05
C GLN A 46 -2.43 0.40 13.05
N SER A 47 -2.04 -0.81 12.67
CA SER A 47 -2.04 -1.97 13.56
C SER A 47 -1.06 -1.78 14.73
N LEU A 48 0.13 -1.21 14.47
CA LEU A 48 1.12 -0.89 15.50
C LEU A 48 0.63 0.23 16.43
N ASP A 49 -0.01 1.27 15.88
CA ASP A 49 -0.60 2.36 16.66
C ASP A 49 -1.68 1.82 17.61
N VAL A 50 -2.53 0.90 17.14
CA VAL A 50 -3.51 0.20 17.97
C VAL A 50 -2.81 -0.58 19.09
N LEU A 51 -1.77 -1.36 18.79
CA LEU A 51 -1.01 -2.09 19.81
C LEU A 51 -0.37 -1.15 20.85
N ALA A 52 0.11 0.02 20.43
CA ALA A 52 0.70 1.01 21.33
C ALA A 52 -0.32 1.63 22.31
N THR A 53 -1.62 1.52 22.04
CA THR A 53 -2.67 1.98 22.98
C THR A 53 -2.95 1.01 24.12
N PHE A 54 -2.48 -0.25 24.03
CA PHE A 54 -2.65 -1.21 25.10
C PHE A 54 -1.58 -0.99 26.18
N ASP A 55 -2.02 -0.95 27.44
CA ASP A 55 -1.13 -1.09 28.58
C ASP A 55 -0.69 -2.56 28.69
N LEU A 56 0.34 -2.90 27.94
CA LEU A 56 0.92 -4.23 27.93
C LEU A 56 1.74 -4.41 29.22
N ARG A 57 1.32 -5.37 30.06
CA ARG A 57 2.06 -5.77 31.26
C ARG A 57 3.51 -6.07 30.91
N ASP A 58 4.41 -5.72 31.83
CA ASP A 58 5.84 -6.01 31.66
C ASP A 58 6.05 -7.49 31.33
N ARG A 59 6.91 -7.74 30.34
CA ARG A 59 7.18 -9.09 29.84
C ARG A 59 7.64 -10.04 30.95
N GLY A 60 8.35 -9.54 31.96
CA GLY A 60 8.82 -10.30 33.10
C GLY A 60 7.71 -10.75 34.06
N ASP A 61 6.58 -10.06 34.09
CA ASP A 61 5.42 -10.41 34.91
C ASP A 61 4.47 -11.37 34.19
N ALA A 62 4.54 -11.48 32.86
CA ALA A 62 3.68 -12.35 32.07
C ALA A 62 4.10 -13.84 32.05
N TRP A 63 5.35 -14.15 32.42
CA TRP A 63 5.93 -15.50 32.35
C TRP A 63 6.29 -16.13 33.70
N ARG A 64 5.87 -15.52 34.82
CA ARG A 64 5.88 -16.16 36.14
C ARG A 64 4.57 -16.88 36.39
#